data_AF-A0A091AQD3-F1
#
_entry.id   AF-A0A091AQD3-F1
#
_cell.length_a   1.000
_cell.length_b   1.000
_cell.length_c   1.000
_cell.angle_alpha   90.00
_cell.angle_beta   90.00
_cell.angle_gamma   90.00
#
_symmetry.space_group_name_H-M   'P 1'
#
loop_
_entity.id
_entity.type
_entity.pdbx_description
1 polymer ?
#
loop_
_entity_poly.entity_id
_entity_poly.type
_entity_poly.pdbx_seq_one_letter_code
_entity_poly.pdbx_strand_id
1 'polypeptide(L)'
;MTQPVVSELVTLLTLERLEDNLFRGQSRDIGTKYVFGGQVLGQALSAAQQTVDDERSVHSVHAYFLRAGDITAPIIFDVDRARDGHSFSVRRVTAIQHGQPILVFASSFQKSEPGVEHQFHMPEVPKPEDVEPTVAPSAEIMEKLPAKMQRWLSRMGPFEMRPIYPRDEVKPPKRPPYQQVWLRLTDKVGDSPDLHRALLAYASDFYLLGTTTFPHGISYYQPNVQMASLDHAMWFHRPFRVDDWLLYSLDSPTAGNARGLARGQIFTRDGVLVASVAQEGLIRVLPETPEAV
;
A
#
# COMPACT_ATOMS: atom_id res chain seq x y z
N MET A 1 8.95 -25.64 -9.36
CA MET A 1 9.57 -24.35 -9.72
C MET A 1 8.69 -23.28 -9.13
N THR A 2 9.18 -22.53 -8.14
CA THR A 2 8.43 -21.41 -7.54
C THR A 2 8.15 -20.36 -8.61
N GLN A 3 6.90 -19.91 -8.75
CA GLN A 3 6.60 -18.80 -9.66
C GLN A 3 7.38 -17.55 -9.22
N PRO A 4 7.81 -16.69 -10.16
CA PRO A 4 8.43 -15.42 -9.79
C PRO A 4 7.49 -14.58 -8.90
N VAL A 5 8.02 -13.96 -7.86
CA VAL A 5 7.25 -13.26 -6.80
C VAL A 5 6.31 -12.18 -7.38
N VAL A 6 6.73 -11.51 -8.46
CA VAL A 6 5.92 -10.52 -9.18
C VAL A 6 4.76 -11.18 -9.94
N SER A 7 5.00 -12.29 -10.63
CA SER A 7 3.95 -13.05 -11.32
C SER A 7 2.87 -13.53 -10.34
N GLU A 8 3.27 -13.93 -9.14
CA GLU A 8 2.33 -14.29 -8.07
C GLU A 8 1.49 -13.09 -7.63
N LEU A 9 2.08 -11.89 -7.51
CA LEU A 9 1.33 -10.67 -7.17
C LEU A 9 0.37 -10.27 -8.30
N VAL A 10 0.80 -10.31 -9.56
CA VAL A 10 -0.08 -10.02 -10.71
C VAL A 10 -1.25 -10.99 -10.72
N THR A 11 -1.00 -12.28 -10.47
CA THR A 11 -2.06 -13.29 -10.35
C THR A 11 -2.98 -13.00 -9.17
N LEU A 12 -2.44 -12.57 -8.02
CA LEU A 12 -3.21 -12.22 -6.83
C LEU A 12 -4.17 -11.04 -7.07
N LEU A 13 -3.77 -10.07 -7.89
CA LEU A 13 -4.59 -8.93 -8.29
C LEU A 13 -5.52 -9.24 -9.47
N THR A 14 -5.33 -10.38 -10.12
CA THR A 14 -6.22 -10.88 -11.17
C THR A 14 -7.36 -11.67 -10.52
N LEU A 15 -8.50 -11.01 -10.33
CA LEU A 15 -9.61 -11.62 -9.61
C LEU A 15 -10.37 -12.62 -10.47
N GLU A 16 -10.90 -13.66 -9.83
CA GLU A 16 -11.88 -14.53 -10.44
C GLU A 16 -13.25 -13.83 -10.44
N ARG A 17 -13.86 -13.67 -11.62
CA ARG A 17 -15.21 -13.13 -11.74
C ARG A 17 -16.24 -14.23 -11.45
N LEU A 18 -17.04 -14.05 -10.41
CA LEU A 18 -18.12 -14.96 -10.02
C LEU A 18 -19.46 -14.59 -10.66
N GLU A 19 -19.70 -13.30 -10.84
CA GLU A 19 -20.87 -12.70 -11.47
C GLU A 19 -20.48 -11.32 -12.04
N ASP A 20 -21.41 -10.60 -12.65
CA ASP A 20 -21.16 -9.36 -13.36
C ASP A 20 -20.44 -8.31 -12.52
N ASN A 21 -20.80 -8.23 -11.25
CA ASN A 21 -20.29 -7.28 -10.28
C ASN A 21 -19.69 -7.96 -9.04
N LEU A 22 -19.47 -9.27 -9.07
CA LEU A 22 -19.03 -10.05 -7.93
C LEU A 22 -17.74 -10.79 -8.27
N PHE A 23 -16.70 -10.56 -7.47
CA PHE A 23 -15.36 -11.10 -7.72
C PHE A 23 -14.80 -11.83 -6.49
N ARG A 24 -13.87 -12.76 -6.71
CA ARG A 24 -13.15 -13.49 -5.68
C ARG A 24 -11.65 -13.29 -5.85
N GLY A 25 -11.01 -12.79 -4.80
CA GLY A 25 -9.55 -12.70 -4.68
C GLY A 25 -9.02 -13.68 -3.66
N GLN A 26 -7.82 -14.23 -3.91
CA GLN A 26 -7.12 -15.05 -2.94
C GLN A 26 -6.40 -14.17 -1.90
N SER A 27 -6.07 -14.75 -0.75
CA SER A 27 -5.23 -14.10 0.25
C SER A 27 -3.82 -14.64 0.19
N ARG A 28 -2.82 -13.76 0.37
CA ARG A 28 -1.41 -14.13 0.45
C ARG A 28 -0.86 -13.80 1.81
N ASP A 29 -0.23 -14.78 2.44
CA ASP A 29 0.60 -14.53 3.62
C ASP A 29 1.91 -13.87 3.17
N ILE A 30 2.14 -12.63 3.59
CA ILE A 30 3.41 -11.92 3.37
C ILE A 30 4.27 -11.83 4.63
N GLY A 31 4.00 -12.70 5.61
CA GLY A 31 4.70 -12.72 6.90
C GLY A 31 3.99 -11.91 7.98
N THR A 32 2.82 -11.36 7.68
CA THR A 32 1.94 -10.66 8.63
C THR A 32 0.98 -11.62 9.32
N LYS A 33 0.31 -11.16 10.39
CA LYS A 33 -0.75 -11.93 11.07
C LYS A 33 -2.08 -11.87 10.32
N TYR A 34 -2.35 -10.76 9.66
CA TYR A 34 -3.59 -10.45 8.96
C TYR A 34 -3.28 -10.16 7.49
N VAL A 35 -4.33 -10.18 6.66
CA VAL A 35 -4.21 -9.75 5.25
C VAL A 35 -3.64 -8.34 5.21
N PHE A 36 -2.66 -8.14 4.33
CA PHE A 36 -2.03 -6.85 4.12
C PHE A 36 -3.01 -5.85 3.51
N GLY A 37 -3.07 -4.62 4.03
CA GLY A 37 -4.01 -3.60 3.58
C GLY A 37 -3.87 -3.30 2.09
N GLY A 38 -2.64 -3.14 1.61
CA GLY A 38 -2.33 -2.99 0.18
C GLY A 38 -2.86 -4.12 -0.70
N GLN A 39 -2.92 -5.37 -0.21
CA GLN A 39 -3.55 -6.46 -0.97
C GLN A 39 -5.04 -6.18 -1.19
N VAL A 40 -5.78 -5.85 -0.13
CA VAL A 40 -7.21 -5.60 -0.22
C VAL A 40 -7.48 -4.36 -1.08
N LEU A 41 -6.65 -3.31 -0.97
CA LEU A 41 -6.74 -2.11 -1.81
C LEU A 41 -6.52 -2.42 -3.30
N GLY A 42 -5.44 -3.11 -3.64
CA GLY A 42 -5.14 -3.47 -5.03
C GLY A 42 -6.22 -4.37 -5.64
N GLN A 43 -6.72 -5.34 -4.88
CA GLN A 43 -7.81 -6.22 -5.32
C GLN A 43 -9.14 -5.46 -5.46
N ALA A 44 -9.50 -4.60 -4.50
CA ALA A 44 -10.73 -3.80 -4.60
C ALA A 44 -10.70 -2.85 -5.81
N LEU A 45 -9.55 -2.23 -6.08
CA LEU A 45 -9.39 -1.39 -7.27
C LEU A 45 -9.49 -2.21 -8.56
N SER A 46 -8.85 -3.39 -8.62
CA SER A 46 -8.95 -4.32 -9.76
C SER A 46 -10.40 -4.76 -10.01
N ALA A 47 -11.17 -5.05 -8.96
CA ALA A 47 -12.60 -5.37 -9.07
C ALA A 47 -13.39 -4.18 -9.66
N ALA A 48 -13.15 -2.97 -9.17
CA ALA A 48 -13.82 -1.77 -9.65
C ALA A 48 -13.51 -1.49 -11.13
N GLN A 49 -12.23 -1.57 -11.53
CA GLN A 49 -11.76 -1.35 -12.90
C GLN A 49 -12.45 -2.28 -13.91
N GLN A 50 -12.64 -3.56 -13.56
CA GLN A 50 -13.34 -4.54 -14.41
C GLN A 50 -14.83 -4.25 -14.67
N THR A 51 -15.41 -3.22 -14.02
CA THR A 51 -16.82 -2.85 -14.17
C THR A 51 -17.02 -1.47 -14.83
N VAL A 52 -15.96 -0.87 -15.34
CA VAL A 52 -15.95 0.46 -15.97
C VAL A 52 -15.58 0.32 -17.45
N ASP A 53 -16.02 1.27 -18.27
CA ASP A 53 -15.64 1.39 -19.69
C ASP A 53 -14.14 1.67 -19.84
N ASP A 54 -13.48 1.02 -20.80
CA ASP A 54 -12.03 1.12 -21.04
C ASP A 54 -11.54 2.55 -21.35
N GLU A 55 -12.41 3.46 -21.78
CA GLU A 55 -12.06 4.88 -21.99
C GLU A 55 -11.84 5.65 -20.67
N ARG A 56 -12.19 5.07 -19.52
CA ARG A 56 -12.15 5.75 -18.22
C ARG A 56 -11.09 5.16 -17.32
N SER A 57 -10.16 6.00 -16.87
CA SER A 57 -9.14 5.64 -15.89
C SER A 57 -9.55 6.08 -14.49
N VAL A 58 -9.18 5.29 -13.47
CA VAL A 58 -9.35 5.71 -12.07
C VAL A 58 -8.49 6.96 -11.81
N HIS A 59 -9.07 7.95 -11.12
CA HIS A 59 -8.36 9.16 -10.70
C HIS A 59 -8.38 9.35 -9.18
N SER A 60 -9.25 8.67 -8.44
CA SER A 60 -9.23 8.70 -6.98
C SER A 60 -9.86 7.46 -6.35
N VAL A 61 -9.36 7.10 -5.17
CA VAL A 61 -9.90 6.03 -4.31
C VAL A 61 -9.96 6.50 -2.86
N HIS A 62 -10.96 6.01 -2.13
CA HIS A 62 -11.12 6.20 -0.69
C HIS A 62 -11.59 4.89 -0.08
N ALA A 63 -10.94 4.45 0.99
CA ALA A 63 -11.23 3.17 1.62
C ALA A 63 -11.20 3.29 3.14
N TYR A 64 -12.04 2.51 3.82
CA TYR A 64 -12.00 2.30 5.27
C TYR A 64 -11.82 0.81 5.57
N PHE A 65 -10.79 0.49 6.35
CA PHE A 65 -10.54 -0.84 6.88
C PHE A 65 -11.41 -1.05 8.12
N LEU A 66 -12.35 -1.98 8.03
CA LEU A 66 -13.34 -2.22 9.08
C LEU A 66 -12.92 -3.34 10.03
N ARG A 67 -12.25 -4.37 9.49
CA ARG A 67 -11.87 -5.59 10.22
C ARG A 67 -10.54 -6.12 9.69
N ALA A 68 -9.83 -6.82 10.55
CA ALA A 68 -8.60 -7.51 10.16
C ALA A 68 -8.94 -8.72 9.27
N GLY A 69 -8.29 -8.82 8.11
CA GLY A 69 -8.52 -9.92 7.18
C GLY A 69 -7.85 -11.23 7.63
N ASP A 70 -8.51 -12.34 7.33
CA ASP A 70 -8.03 -13.71 7.52
C ASP A 70 -7.19 -14.15 6.32
N ILE A 71 -5.90 -14.40 6.54
CA ILE A 71 -4.95 -14.82 5.49
C ILE A 71 -5.24 -16.21 4.92
N THR A 72 -6.06 -17.02 5.59
CA THR A 72 -6.37 -18.40 5.20
C THR A 72 -7.64 -18.51 4.36
N ALA A 73 -8.40 -17.43 4.21
CA ALA A 73 -9.65 -17.39 3.47
C ALA A 73 -9.56 -16.46 2.25
N PRO A 74 -10.29 -16.75 1.15
CA PRO A 74 -10.44 -15.81 0.04
C PRO A 74 -11.26 -14.59 0.47
N ILE A 75 -11.27 -13.56 -0.36
CA ILE A 75 -12.03 -12.31 -0.17
C ILE A 75 -13.02 -12.18 -1.32
N ILE A 76 -14.28 -11.90 -1.00
CA ILE A 76 -15.30 -11.56 -1.98
C ILE A 76 -15.34 -10.04 -2.14
N PHE A 77 -15.37 -9.55 -3.37
CA PHE A 77 -15.48 -8.15 -3.71
C PHE A 77 -16.80 -7.92 -4.45
N ASP A 78 -17.74 -7.28 -3.78
CA ASP A 78 -19.05 -6.92 -4.32
C ASP A 78 -19.02 -5.46 -4.79
N VAL A 79 -19.24 -5.24 -6.09
CA VAL A 79 -19.09 -3.95 -6.76
C VAL A 79 -20.45 -3.33 -7.05
N ASP A 80 -20.77 -2.23 -6.40
CA ASP A 80 -21.92 -1.40 -6.73
C ASP A 80 -21.54 -0.32 -7.77
N ARG A 81 -22.28 -0.32 -8.89
CA ARG A 81 -22.15 0.68 -9.96
C ARG A 81 -22.93 1.95 -9.59
N ALA A 82 -22.42 2.69 -8.61
CA ALA A 82 -23.08 3.85 -8.03
C ALA A 82 -23.49 4.93 -9.06
N ARG A 83 -22.67 5.14 -10.10
CA ARG A 83 -22.98 6.10 -11.17
C ARG A 83 -22.17 5.83 -12.44
N ASP A 84 -22.83 5.98 -13.58
CA ASP A 84 -22.19 6.20 -14.89
C ASP A 84 -22.73 7.49 -15.50
N GLY A 85 -21.95 8.56 -15.39
CA GLY A 85 -22.26 9.86 -15.98
C GLY A 85 -21.66 10.02 -17.38
N HIS A 86 -21.64 11.25 -17.88
CA HIS A 86 -21.01 11.56 -19.17
C HIS A 86 -19.47 11.43 -19.11
N SER A 87 -18.83 12.16 -18.19
CA SER A 87 -17.36 12.15 -18.02
C SER A 87 -16.87 11.22 -16.92
N PHE A 88 -17.69 11.00 -15.88
CA PHE A 88 -17.28 10.28 -14.66
C PHE A 88 -18.08 9.01 -14.39
N SER A 89 -17.40 7.97 -13.89
CA SER A 89 -18.01 6.79 -13.25
C SER A 89 -17.64 6.74 -11.78
N VAL A 90 -18.55 6.23 -10.96
CA VAL A 90 -18.29 5.93 -9.54
C VAL A 90 -18.59 4.46 -9.29
N ARG A 91 -17.68 3.77 -8.60
CA ARG A 91 -17.85 2.39 -8.11
C ARG A 91 -17.65 2.35 -6.61
N ARG A 92 -18.51 1.62 -5.91
CA ARG A 92 -18.32 1.25 -4.51
C ARG A 92 -18.00 -0.24 -4.47
N VAL A 93 -17.02 -0.63 -3.66
CA VAL A 93 -16.63 -2.04 -3.48
C VAL A 93 -16.71 -2.37 -2.00
N THR A 94 -17.39 -3.46 -1.67
CA THR A 94 -17.37 -4.04 -0.33
C THR A 94 -16.53 -5.31 -0.39
N ALA A 95 -15.42 -5.34 0.34
CA ALA A 95 -14.64 -6.56 0.51
C ALA A 95 -15.18 -7.35 1.71
N ILE A 96 -15.45 -8.63 1.53
CA ILE A 96 -16.19 -9.47 2.47
C ILE A 96 -15.39 -10.74 2.76
N GLN A 97 -15.25 -11.08 4.04
CA GLN A 97 -14.79 -12.38 4.52
C GLN A 97 -15.74 -12.89 5.59
N HIS A 98 -16.01 -14.20 5.60
CA HIS A 98 -16.87 -14.83 6.62
C HIS A 98 -18.24 -14.14 6.79
N GLY A 99 -18.80 -13.63 5.68
CA GLY A 99 -20.07 -12.89 5.66
C GLY A 99 -20.01 -11.50 6.29
N GLN A 100 -18.83 -10.96 6.59
CA GLN A 100 -18.64 -9.65 7.21
C GLN A 100 -17.80 -8.72 6.33
N PRO A 101 -18.20 -7.45 6.17
CA PRO A 101 -17.38 -6.45 5.50
C PRO A 101 -16.04 -6.24 6.23
N ILE A 102 -14.92 -6.37 5.52
CA ILE A 102 -13.58 -6.08 6.02
C ILE A 102 -13.05 -4.74 5.48
N LEU A 103 -13.53 -4.30 4.31
CA LEU A 103 -13.22 -3.02 3.67
C LEU A 103 -14.47 -2.46 3.01
N VAL A 104 -14.67 -1.14 3.13
CA VAL A 104 -15.51 -0.38 2.20
C VAL A 104 -14.64 0.54 1.38
N PHE A 105 -14.87 0.58 0.08
CA PHE A 105 -14.03 1.26 -0.89
C PHE A 105 -14.89 2.01 -1.89
N ALA A 106 -14.50 3.23 -2.24
CA ALA A 106 -15.13 4.02 -3.28
C ALA A 106 -14.06 4.52 -4.24
N SER A 107 -14.34 4.45 -5.54
CA SER A 107 -13.43 4.89 -6.59
C SER A 107 -14.18 5.71 -7.63
N SER A 108 -13.48 6.71 -8.17
CA SER A 108 -13.98 7.58 -9.23
C SER A 108 -13.06 7.47 -10.44
N PHE A 109 -13.69 7.40 -11.61
CA PHE A 109 -13.04 7.21 -12.90
C PHE A 109 -13.46 8.33 -13.84
N GLN A 110 -12.55 8.73 -14.73
CA GLN A 110 -12.80 9.80 -15.69
C GLN A 110 -12.23 9.45 -17.06
N LYS A 111 -12.88 9.93 -18.12
CA LYS A 111 -12.29 9.97 -19.46
C LYS A 111 -11.04 10.87 -19.48
N SER A 112 -10.11 10.58 -20.37
CA SER A 112 -8.94 11.46 -20.60
C SER A 112 -9.38 12.76 -21.28
N GLU A 113 -9.04 13.90 -20.69
CA GLU A 113 -9.40 15.23 -21.19
C GLU A 113 -8.24 16.22 -20.92
N PRO A 114 -7.96 17.19 -21.81
CA PRO A 114 -6.97 18.23 -21.54
C PRO A 114 -7.46 19.20 -20.45
N GLY A 115 -6.52 19.83 -19.72
CA GLY A 115 -6.87 20.73 -18.62
C GLY A 115 -5.73 21.65 -18.21
N VAL A 116 -5.94 22.40 -17.12
CA VAL A 116 -4.89 23.23 -16.50
C VAL A 116 -3.90 22.34 -15.75
N GLU A 117 -2.62 22.71 -15.78
CA GLU A 117 -1.57 21.89 -15.19
C GLU A 117 -0.65 22.69 -14.26
N HIS A 118 -0.36 22.09 -13.10
CA HIS A 118 0.76 22.42 -12.24
C HIS A 118 1.11 21.18 -11.39
N GLN A 119 2.25 21.20 -10.73
CA GLN A 119 2.61 20.24 -9.69
C GLN A 119 3.63 20.84 -8.74
N PHE A 120 3.78 20.22 -7.56
CA PHE A 120 4.94 20.47 -6.72
C PHE A 120 6.22 19.92 -7.38
N HIS A 121 7.36 20.52 -7.06
CA HIS A 121 8.65 19.98 -7.44
C HIS A 121 8.96 18.72 -6.62
N MET A 122 9.57 17.73 -7.25
CA MET A 122 10.08 16.56 -6.54
C MET A 122 11.20 17.00 -5.57
N PRO A 123 11.24 16.49 -4.33
CA PRO A 123 12.34 16.82 -3.43
C PRO A 123 13.69 16.33 -3.96
N GLU A 124 14.75 17.10 -3.72
CA GLU A 124 16.11 16.71 -4.07
C GLU A 124 16.57 15.56 -3.15
N VAL A 125 16.85 14.41 -3.76
CA VAL A 125 17.29 13.20 -3.06
C VAL A 125 18.34 12.46 -3.90
N PRO A 126 19.18 11.60 -3.30
CA PRO A 126 20.06 10.71 -4.04
C PRO A 126 19.26 9.87 -5.06
N LYS A 127 19.88 9.58 -6.20
CA LYS A 127 19.29 8.69 -7.22
C LYS A 127 19.14 7.29 -6.65
N PRO A 128 18.20 6.47 -7.15
CA PRO A 128 17.98 5.14 -6.59
C PRO A 128 19.25 4.28 -6.62
N GLU A 129 20.08 4.41 -7.66
CA GLU A 129 21.35 3.66 -7.79
C GLU A 129 22.40 4.04 -6.73
N ASP A 130 22.33 5.24 -6.18
CA ASP A 130 23.25 5.75 -5.16
C ASP A 130 22.78 5.41 -3.73
N VAL A 131 21.57 4.84 -3.59
CA VAL A 131 21.03 4.37 -2.31
C VAL A 131 21.28 2.87 -2.18
N GLU A 132 21.83 2.47 -1.03
CA GLU A 132 22.09 1.06 -0.74
C GLU A 132 20.79 0.23 -0.84
N PRO A 133 20.80 -0.92 -1.54
CA PRO A 133 19.68 -1.83 -1.54
C PRO A 133 19.38 -2.34 -0.13
N THR A 134 18.09 -2.52 0.18
CA THR A 134 17.71 -3.25 1.39
C THR A 134 18.11 -4.72 1.23
N VAL A 135 19.13 -5.17 1.97
CA VAL A 135 19.58 -6.57 1.93
C VAL A 135 18.88 -7.37 3.02
N ALA A 136 18.50 -8.62 2.70
CA ALA A 136 17.98 -9.54 3.71
C ALA A 136 19.04 -9.74 4.81
N PRO A 137 18.66 -9.71 6.10
CA PRO A 137 19.62 -9.96 7.17
C PRO A 137 20.25 -11.35 7.04
N SER A 138 21.51 -11.49 7.47
CA SER A 138 22.16 -12.80 7.53
C SER A 138 21.39 -13.75 8.45
N ALA A 139 21.55 -15.07 8.28
CA ALA A 139 20.88 -16.06 9.13
C ALA A 139 21.11 -15.80 10.64
N GLU A 140 22.34 -15.43 11.01
CA GLU A 140 22.72 -15.08 12.38
C GLU A 140 22.01 -13.83 12.92
N ILE A 141 21.74 -12.85 12.06
CA ILE A 141 20.96 -11.66 12.45
C ILE A 141 19.48 -12.03 12.52
N MET A 142 18.97 -12.78 11.55
CA MET A 142 17.58 -13.23 11.49
C MET A 142 17.16 -13.96 12.78
N GLU A 143 17.97 -14.87 13.29
CA GLU A 143 17.68 -15.60 14.54
C GLU A 143 17.53 -14.69 15.77
N LYS A 144 18.18 -13.52 15.77
CA LYS A 144 18.13 -12.55 16.88
C LYS A 144 16.96 -11.57 16.76
N LEU A 145 16.27 -11.54 15.61
CA LEU A 145 15.15 -10.64 15.39
C LEU A 145 13.86 -11.18 16.03
N PRO A 146 12.92 -10.30 16.42
CA PRO A 146 11.58 -10.74 16.83
C PRO A 146 10.92 -11.62 15.77
N ALA A 147 10.17 -12.65 16.18
CA ALA A 147 9.52 -13.61 15.27
C ALA A 147 8.67 -12.94 14.17
N LYS A 148 8.05 -11.80 14.49
CA LYS A 148 7.29 -10.97 13.55
C LYS A 148 8.16 -10.36 12.44
N MET A 149 9.38 -9.92 12.77
CA MET A 149 10.35 -9.45 11.78
C MET A 149 10.92 -10.61 10.96
N GLN A 150 11.17 -11.76 11.58
CA GLN A 150 11.66 -12.94 10.87
C GLN A 150 10.70 -13.37 9.75
N ARG A 151 9.40 -13.46 10.05
CA ARG A 151 8.37 -13.84 9.05
C ARG A 151 8.27 -12.85 7.89
N TRP A 152 8.41 -11.55 8.18
CA TRP A 152 8.38 -10.50 7.16
C TRP A 152 9.62 -10.52 6.28
N LEU A 153 10.82 -10.50 6.89
CA LEU A 153 12.09 -10.37 6.17
C LEU A 153 12.49 -11.64 5.42
N SER A 154 12.01 -12.80 5.85
CA SER A 154 12.19 -14.07 5.11
C SER A 154 11.39 -14.13 3.80
N ARG A 155 10.44 -13.22 3.59
CA ARG A 155 9.61 -13.16 2.38
C ARG A 155 9.95 -11.89 1.61
N MET A 156 11.03 -11.96 0.81
CA MET A 156 11.34 -10.88 -0.14
C MET A 156 10.09 -10.60 -0.99
N GLY A 157 9.61 -9.35 -0.94
CA GLY A 157 8.41 -8.94 -1.64
C GLY A 157 8.66 -8.68 -3.14
N PRO A 158 7.59 -8.46 -3.92
CA PRO A 158 7.68 -8.17 -5.36
C PRO A 158 8.22 -6.76 -5.67
N PHE A 159 8.43 -5.95 -4.64
CA PHE A 159 8.93 -4.59 -4.75
C PHE A 159 10.34 -4.49 -4.18
N GLU A 160 11.22 -3.91 -4.97
CA GLU A 160 12.47 -3.35 -4.50
C GLU A 160 12.17 -2.00 -3.83
N MET A 161 12.62 -1.85 -2.58
CA MET A 161 12.41 -0.62 -1.82
C MET A 161 13.73 -0.17 -1.18
N ARG A 162 14.07 1.11 -1.39
CA ARG A 162 15.31 1.73 -0.91
C ARG A 162 14.98 3.01 -0.13
N PRO A 163 14.85 2.92 1.20
CA PRO A 163 14.72 4.11 2.06
C PRO A 163 16.00 4.94 1.99
N ILE A 164 15.89 6.24 1.72
CA ILE A 164 17.08 7.13 1.64
C ILE A 164 17.77 7.27 3.00
N TYR A 165 16.99 7.22 4.07
CA TYR A 165 17.48 7.22 5.44
C TYR A 165 16.97 5.95 6.13
N PRO A 166 17.67 4.81 6.06
CA PRO A 166 17.28 3.61 6.77
C PRO A 166 17.29 3.85 8.29
N ARG A 167 16.49 3.09 9.04
CA ARG A 167 16.48 3.12 10.51
C ARG A 167 16.52 1.72 11.09
N ASP A 168 17.04 1.59 12.29
CA ASP A 168 16.89 0.38 13.10
C ASP A 168 15.41 0.23 13.50
N GLU A 169 14.76 -0.84 13.08
CA GLU A 169 13.36 -1.09 13.39
C GLU A 169 13.16 -1.83 14.74
N VAL A 170 14.22 -2.42 15.30
CA VAL A 170 14.22 -3.10 16.60
C VAL A 170 14.38 -2.07 17.73
N LYS A 171 15.32 -1.14 17.56
CA LYS A 171 15.59 -0.03 18.49
C LYS A 171 15.51 1.32 17.76
N PRO A 172 14.31 1.73 17.31
CA PRO A 172 14.15 2.92 16.48
C PRO A 172 14.53 4.21 17.20
N PRO A 173 15.51 4.99 16.68
CA PRO A 173 15.78 6.31 17.20
C PRO A 173 14.61 7.26 16.86
N LYS A 174 14.45 8.31 17.67
CA LYS A 174 13.56 9.43 17.32
C LYS A 174 14.15 10.18 16.13
N ARG A 175 13.31 10.54 15.17
CA ARG A 175 13.68 11.36 14.00
C ARG A 175 12.49 12.20 13.51
N PRO A 176 12.71 13.21 12.65
CA PRO A 176 11.62 13.99 12.07
C PRO A 176 10.55 13.11 11.38
N PRO A 177 9.28 13.55 11.33
CA PRO A 177 8.15 12.77 10.82
C PRO A 177 8.09 12.73 9.29
N TYR A 178 9.21 12.51 8.61
CA TYR A 178 9.24 12.39 7.15
C TYR A 178 10.28 11.38 6.70
N GLN A 179 10.10 10.85 5.49
CA GLN A 179 11.07 10.01 4.79
C GLN A 179 10.80 10.01 3.30
N GLN A 180 11.79 9.54 2.56
CA GLN A 180 11.70 9.29 1.14
C GLN A 180 12.18 7.86 0.87
N VAL A 181 11.43 7.14 0.06
CA VAL A 181 11.69 5.75 -0.30
C VAL A 181 11.59 5.62 -1.82
N TRP A 182 12.67 5.17 -2.45
CA TRP A 182 12.57 4.70 -3.84
C TRP A 182 11.90 3.33 -3.84
N LEU A 183 10.93 3.14 -4.73
CA LEU A 183 10.29 1.84 -4.94
C LEU A 183 10.13 1.52 -6.42
N ARG A 184 10.19 0.23 -6.72
CA ARG A 184 9.97 -0.30 -8.07
C ARG A 184 9.59 -1.78 -7.99
N LEU A 185 8.71 -2.24 -8.86
CA LEU A 185 8.46 -3.66 -9.05
C LEU A 185 9.72 -4.36 -9.62
N THR A 186 10.12 -5.51 -9.08
CA THR A 186 11.41 -6.13 -9.43
C THR A 186 11.47 -6.66 -10.87
N ASP A 187 10.31 -7.06 -11.41
CA ASP A 187 10.18 -7.58 -12.77
C ASP A 187 9.27 -6.66 -13.59
N LYS A 188 9.46 -6.69 -14.92
CA LYS A 188 8.59 -5.98 -15.86
C LYS A 188 7.21 -6.65 -15.94
N VAL A 189 6.17 -5.84 -16.09
CA VAL A 189 4.79 -6.29 -16.31
C VAL A 189 4.22 -5.68 -17.57
N GLY A 190 3.08 -6.21 -18.04
CA GLY A 190 2.41 -5.71 -19.24
C GLY A 190 1.98 -4.24 -19.11
N ASP A 191 1.71 -3.60 -20.25
CA ASP A 191 1.53 -2.14 -20.35
C ASP A 191 0.15 -1.63 -19.92
N SER A 192 -0.69 -2.47 -19.31
CA SER A 192 -2.02 -2.08 -18.87
C SER A 192 -1.92 -0.98 -17.79
N PRO A 193 -2.44 0.24 -18.06
CA PRO A 193 -2.44 1.31 -17.07
C PRO A 193 -3.21 0.93 -15.80
N ASP A 194 -4.23 0.09 -15.94
CA ASP A 194 -5.04 -0.37 -14.82
C ASP A 194 -4.27 -1.29 -13.89
N LEU A 195 -3.48 -2.21 -14.44
CA LEU A 195 -2.57 -3.06 -13.66
C LEU A 195 -1.56 -2.22 -12.88
N HIS A 196 -0.95 -1.21 -13.52
CA HIS A 196 0.00 -0.32 -12.85
C HIS A 196 -0.65 0.47 -11.70
N ARG A 197 -1.90 0.90 -11.84
CA ARG A 197 -2.65 1.58 -10.76
C ARG A 197 -3.04 0.64 -9.62
N ALA A 198 -3.47 -0.58 -9.91
CA ALA A 198 -3.74 -1.60 -8.91
C ALA A 198 -2.47 -2.00 -8.13
N LEU A 199 -1.34 -2.14 -8.82
CA LEU A 199 -0.03 -2.40 -8.22
C LEU A 199 0.48 -1.22 -7.38
N LEU A 200 0.26 0.03 -7.82
CA LEU A 200 0.62 1.20 -7.02
C LEU A 200 -0.28 1.32 -5.78
N ALA A 201 -1.57 1.01 -5.89
CA ALA A 201 -2.47 0.94 -4.73
C ALA A 201 -1.97 -0.09 -3.72
N TYR A 202 -1.52 -1.27 -4.18
CA TYR A 202 -0.84 -2.25 -3.33
C TYR A 202 0.41 -1.69 -2.66
N ALA A 203 1.28 -1.04 -3.42
CA ALA A 203 2.56 -0.53 -2.92
C ALA A 203 2.43 0.68 -1.97
N SER A 204 1.35 1.45 -2.10
CA SER A 204 1.15 2.70 -1.36
C SER A 204 0.97 2.54 0.15
N ASP A 205 0.56 1.35 0.60
CA ASP A 205 0.35 1.02 2.02
C ASP A 205 1.66 0.65 2.74
N PHE A 206 2.76 0.45 2.00
CA PHE A 206 4.10 0.29 2.60
C PHE A 206 4.64 1.65 3.09
N TYR A 207 5.40 1.62 4.19
CA TYR A 207 6.05 2.77 4.84
C TYR A 207 5.15 3.91 5.34
N LEU A 208 3.97 4.11 4.76
CA LEU A 208 3.10 5.25 4.99
C LEU A 208 2.77 5.46 6.47
N LEU A 209 2.01 4.55 7.08
CA LEU A 209 1.67 4.65 8.50
C LEU A 209 2.91 4.57 9.40
N GLY A 210 3.95 3.83 9.00
CA GLY A 210 5.21 3.75 9.74
C GLY A 210 5.87 5.11 9.99
N THR A 211 5.75 6.05 9.03
CA THR A 211 6.31 7.42 9.11
C THR A 211 5.87 8.16 10.38
N THR A 212 4.62 7.96 10.79
CA THR A 212 4.04 8.60 11.99
C THR A 212 4.74 8.19 13.29
N THR A 213 5.44 7.05 13.30
CA THR A 213 6.13 6.53 14.50
C THR A 213 7.46 7.21 14.77
N PHE A 214 7.97 7.98 13.81
CA PHE A 214 9.35 8.50 13.81
C PHE A 214 9.66 9.47 14.95
N PRO A 215 8.80 10.47 15.26
CA PRO A 215 9.07 11.37 16.38
C PRO A 215 9.04 10.67 17.75
N HIS A 216 8.42 9.49 17.80
CA HIS A 216 8.17 8.76 19.04
C HIS A 216 9.25 7.72 19.34
N GLY A 217 10.08 7.34 18.36
CA GLY A 217 11.11 6.31 18.55
C GLY A 217 10.47 4.95 18.82
N ILE A 218 9.37 4.66 18.12
CA ILE A 218 8.66 3.38 18.19
C ILE A 218 8.54 2.75 16.80
N SER A 219 8.21 1.46 16.75
CA SER A 219 7.97 0.74 15.49
C SER A 219 6.86 -0.31 15.65
N TYR A 220 6.30 -0.75 14.52
CA TYR A 220 5.33 -1.85 14.47
C TYR A 220 5.87 -3.17 15.05
N TYR A 221 7.20 -3.33 15.12
CA TYR A 221 7.83 -4.56 15.55
C TYR A 221 7.99 -4.67 17.07
N GLN A 222 7.85 -3.55 17.78
CA GLN A 222 7.86 -3.55 19.25
C GLN A 222 6.60 -4.25 19.78
N PRO A 223 6.73 -5.10 20.82
CA PRO A 223 5.62 -5.93 21.30
C PRO A 223 4.48 -5.13 21.94
N ASN A 224 4.78 -3.96 22.51
CA ASN A 224 3.81 -3.06 23.13
C ASN A 224 3.22 -2.04 22.15
N VAL A 225 3.52 -2.12 20.85
CA VAL A 225 3.01 -1.18 19.85
C VAL A 225 1.94 -1.86 18.99
N GLN A 226 0.71 -1.39 19.11
CA GLN A 226 -0.41 -1.79 18.28
C GLN A 226 -0.62 -0.76 17.17
N MET A 227 -0.57 -1.22 15.92
CA MET A 227 -0.87 -0.39 14.75
C MET A 227 -1.88 -1.07 13.83
N ALA A 228 -2.76 -0.28 13.22
CA ALA A 228 -3.69 -0.72 12.20
C ALA A 228 -4.06 0.46 11.29
N SER A 229 -4.13 0.23 9.99
CA SER A 229 -4.70 1.20 9.04
C SER A 229 -6.19 1.36 9.33
N LEU A 230 -6.69 2.60 9.36
CA LEU A 230 -8.12 2.89 9.55
C LEU A 230 -8.77 3.25 8.23
N ASP A 231 -8.14 4.15 7.48
CA ASP A 231 -8.53 4.52 6.12
C ASP A 231 -7.34 4.51 5.17
N HIS A 232 -7.61 4.74 3.89
CA HIS A 232 -6.61 4.99 2.88
C HIS A 232 -7.24 5.74 1.72
N ALA A 233 -6.61 6.81 1.25
CA ALA A 233 -7.05 7.58 0.09
C ALA A 233 -5.89 7.80 -0.87
N MET A 234 -6.16 7.66 -2.17
CA MET A 234 -5.20 8.01 -3.22
C MET A 234 -5.85 8.82 -4.31
N TRP A 235 -5.05 9.67 -4.94
CA TRP A 235 -5.39 10.41 -6.14
C TRP A 235 -4.33 10.15 -7.19
N PHE A 236 -4.75 9.69 -8.37
CA PHE A 236 -3.88 9.40 -9.51
C PHE A 236 -3.92 10.59 -10.46
N HIS A 237 -2.78 11.22 -10.69
CA HIS A 237 -2.69 12.49 -11.39
C HIS A 237 -2.23 12.32 -12.83
N ARG A 238 -1.28 11.42 -13.07
CA ARG A 238 -0.58 11.27 -14.35
C ARG A 238 -0.27 9.80 -14.63
N PRO A 239 -0.08 9.41 -15.91
CA PRO A 239 0.39 8.06 -16.25
C PRO A 239 1.76 7.75 -15.65
N PHE A 240 1.99 6.48 -15.34
CA PHE A 240 3.26 6.01 -14.78
C PHE A 240 3.42 4.51 -15.03
N ARG A 241 4.64 4.02 -14.78
CA ARG A 241 4.94 2.60 -14.69
C ARG A 241 5.49 2.27 -13.32
N VAL A 242 4.88 1.31 -12.65
CA VAL A 242 5.30 0.85 -11.31
C VAL A 242 6.56 -0.04 -11.36
N ASP A 243 6.91 -0.54 -12.54
CA ASP A 243 8.14 -1.28 -12.81
C ASP A 243 9.30 -0.38 -13.30
N ASP A 244 9.11 0.93 -13.22
CA ASP A 244 10.16 1.95 -13.23
C ASP A 244 10.26 2.61 -11.85
N TRP A 245 11.38 3.27 -11.57
CA TRP A 245 11.62 3.87 -10.26
C TRP A 245 10.63 4.99 -9.97
N LEU A 246 9.92 4.85 -8.84
CA LEU A 246 9.07 5.87 -8.25
C LEU A 246 9.64 6.30 -6.89
N LEU A 247 9.64 7.61 -6.62
CA LEU A 247 9.98 8.17 -5.32
C LEU A 247 8.71 8.38 -4.52
N TYR A 248 8.60 7.72 -3.36
CA TYR A 248 7.54 7.96 -2.39
C TYR A 248 8.04 8.88 -1.29
N SER A 249 7.65 10.15 -1.36
CA SER A 249 7.94 11.16 -0.36
C SER A 249 6.82 11.22 0.65
N LEU A 250 7.11 10.88 1.90
CA LEU A 250 6.16 10.65 2.98
C LEU A 250 6.35 11.67 4.10
N ASP A 251 5.26 12.12 4.71
CA ASP A 251 5.29 12.90 5.94
C ASP A 251 4.14 12.56 6.90
N SER A 252 4.29 12.94 8.16
CA SER A 252 3.26 12.86 9.18
C SER A 252 3.06 14.21 9.85
N PRO A 253 2.00 14.96 9.46
CA PRO A 253 1.77 16.29 10.02
C PRO A 253 1.29 16.25 11.48
N THR A 254 0.71 15.14 11.95
CA THR A 254 0.19 15.03 13.32
C THR A 254 0.03 13.59 13.79
N ALA A 255 0.20 13.39 15.09
CA ALA A 255 -0.19 12.18 15.80
C ALA A 255 -0.75 12.56 17.18
N GLY A 256 -1.86 11.93 17.58
CA GLY A 256 -2.58 12.22 18.81
C GLY A 256 -3.79 11.32 18.97
N ASN A 257 -4.32 11.20 20.20
CA ASN A 257 -5.48 10.35 20.50
C ASN A 257 -5.36 8.91 19.98
N ALA A 258 -4.16 8.33 20.14
CA ALA A 258 -3.78 7.01 19.65
C ALA A 258 -3.92 6.84 18.12
N ARG A 259 -3.82 7.92 17.35
CA ARG A 259 -3.83 7.91 15.89
C ARG A 259 -2.67 8.70 15.32
N GLY A 260 -2.26 8.36 14.11
CA GLY A 260 -1.31 9.14 13.32
C GLY A 260 -1.85 9.36 11.93
N LEU A 261 -1.74 10.58 11.43
CA LEU A 261 -2.00 10.91 10.03
C LEU A 261 -0.68 10.88 9.28
N ALA A 262 -0.65 10.13 8.17
CA ALA A 262 0.44 10.12 7.21
C ALA A 262 -0.07 10.58 5.84
N ARG A 263 0.81 11.23 5.08
CA ARG A 263 0.57 11.59 3.69
C ARG A 263 1.76 11.17 2.84
N GLY A 264 1.55 11.11 1.55
CA GLY A 264 2.64 10.94 0.61
C GLY A 264 2.37 11.51 -0.77
N GLN A 265 3.47 11.78 -1.46
CA GLN A 265 3.52 12.17 -2.87
C GLN A 265 4.43 11.19 -3.59
N ILE A 266 3.96 10.70 -4.73
CA ILE A 266 4.67 9.70 -5.53
C ILE A 266 5.11 10.36 -6.82
N PHE A 267 6.42 10.38 -7.07
CA PHE A 267 7.03 10.98 -8.24
C PHE A 267 7.68 9.92 -9.11
N THR A 268 7.73 10.12 -10.42
CA THR A 268 8.67 9.38 -11.28
C THR A 268 10.10 9.83 -11.01
N ARG A 269 11.07 9.05 -11.49
CA ARG A 269 12.50 9.39 -11.44
C ARG A 269 12.84 10.79 -11.98
N ASP A 270 12.15 11.23 -13.02
CA ASP A 270 12.32 12.54 -13.68
C ASP A 270 11.48 13.66 -13.03
N GLY A 271 10.80 13.37 -11.92
CA GLY A 271 10.14 14.37 -11.09
C GLY A 271 8.69 14.66 -11.43
N VAL A 272 8.04 13.83 -12.25
CA VAL A 272 6.60 13.95 -12.55
C VAL A 272 5.79 13.46 -11.35
N LEU A 273 4.89 14.29 -10.81
CA LEU A 273 4.01 13.90 -9.70
C LEU A 273 2.87 13.02 -10.24
N VAL A 274 2.90 11.72 -9.93
CA VAL A 274 1.97 10.72 -10.49
C VAL A 274 0.83 10.37 -9.56
N ALA A 275 1.03 10.43 -8.25
CA ALA A 275 -0.03 10.19 -7.29
C ALA A 275 0.19 10.94 -5.96
N SER A 276 -0.90 11.09 -5.20
CA SER A 276 -0.87 11.52 -3.80
C SER A 276 -1.66 10.56 -2.94
N VAL A 277 -1.25 10.41 -1.68
CA VAL A 277 -1.78 9.42 -0.74
C VAL A 277 -2.01 10.06 0.62
N ALA A 278 -3.06 9.66 1.33
CA ALA A 278 -3.29 10.00 2.73
C ALA A 278 -3.88 8.80 3.48
N GLN A 279 -3.49 8.65 4.74
CA GLN A 279 -3.96 7.57 5.61
C GLN A 279 -3.87 8.00 7.08
N GLU A 280 -4.97 7.82 7.82
CA GLU A 280 -4.96 7.76 9.27
C GLU A 280 -4.88 6.29 9.72
N GLY A 281 -4.08 6.03 10.76
CA GLY A 281 -4.02 4.73 11.38
C GLY A 281 -4.05 4.81 12.90
N LEU A 282 -4.52 3.73 13.53
CA LEU A 282 -4.37 3.49 14.95
C LEU A 282 -2.88 3.32 15.26
N ILE A 283 -2.41 4.01 16.29
CA ILE A 283 -1.06 3.86 16.85
C ILE A 283 -1.19 3.95 18.36
N ARG A 284 -1.11 2.80 19.01
CA ARG A 284 -1.32 2.67 20.44
C ARG A 284 -0.09 2.03 21.07
N VAL A 285 0.50 2.74 22.02
CA VAL A 285 1.50 2.17 22.93
C VAL A 285 0.73 1.60 24.11
N LEU A 286 0.78 0.28 24.25
CA LEU A 286 0.19 -0.43 25.38
C LEU A 286 1.13 -0.32 26.58
N PRO A 287 0.61 -0.25 27.81
CA PRO A 287 1.43 -0.43 28.99
C PRO A 287 2.21 -1.74 28.88
N GLU A 288 3.47 -1.74 29.32
CA GLU A 288 4.19 -3.00 29.49
C GLU A 288 3.40 -3.83 30.50
N THR A 289 2.86 -4.96 30.05
CA THR A 289 2.33 -5.96 30.98
C THR A 289 3.53 -6.45 31.79
N PRO A 290 3.54 -6.35 33.12
CA PRO A 290 4.56 -6.99 33.93
C PRO A 290 4.43 -8.50 33.69
N GLU A 291 5.34 -9.04 32.90
CA GLU A 291 5.69 -10.46 32.79
C GLU A 291 4.59 -11.46 32.38
N ALA A 292 4.80 -12.11 31.24
CA ALA A 292 4.87 -13.57 31.27
C ALA A 292 6.36 -13.91 31.38
N VAL A 293 6.85 -14.13 32.62
CA VAL A 293 8.09 -14.89 32.87
C VAL A 293 7.87 -16.31 32.43
#